data_AF-A0A952ERH6-F1
#
_entry.id   AF-A0A952ERH6-F1
#
_cell.length_a   1.000
_cell.length_b   1.000
_cell.length_c   1.000
_cell.angle_alpha   90.00
_cell.angle_beta   90.00
_cell.angle_gamma   90.00
#
_symmetry.space_group_name_H-M   'P 1'
#
loop_
_entity.id
_entity.type
_entity.pdbx_description
1 polymer ?
#
loop_
_entity_poly.entity_id
_entity_poly.type
_entity_poly.pdbx_seq_one_letter_code
_entity_poly.pdbx_strand_id
1 'polypeptide(L)'
;MMAGTQDFNPYDIAISHGQVLWVIDTMNIVTWLSRASLDSVIKKFRLKKVPDFARIGQSGRAGSDFLYGFNELMDCVLAMKLVSDGLAFRHVVSIMTHDHEALRQCYRRAFFEAQSGEGALLEVIAADGRKVSISGLYIDFMVNITKSGMLLTTGPMLIGPWRALERYMGSYMNFHPTGVVRLSQLATEAARLALKAPTVKRGRKS
;
A
#
# COMPACT_ATOMS: atom_id res chain seq x y z
N MET A 1 22.81 16.25 7.70
CA MET A 1 22.72 15.53 8.99
C MET A 1 21.26 15.23 9.24
N MET A 2 20.80 14.01 8.96
CA MET A 2 19.43 13.62 9.32
C MET A 2 19.45 13.15 10.77
N ALA A 3 18.62 13.79 11.59
CA ALA A 3 18.38 13.38 12.98
C ALA A 3 17.98 11.90 13.00
N GLY A 4 18.56 11.16 13.95
CA GLY A 4 18.40 9.72 14.08
C GLY A 4 16.92 9.33 14.08
N THR A 5 16.54 8.54 13.09
CA THR A 5 15.37 7.67 13.19
C THR A 5 15.61 6.80 14.42
N GLN A 6 14.92 7.08 15.52
CA GLN A 6 14.79 6.11 16.61
C GLN A 6 14.49 4.73 15.99
N ASP A 7 15.05 3.68 16.59
CA ASP A 7 14.90 2.27 16.23
C ASP A 7 13.41 1.86 16.17
N PHE A 8 12.73 2.28 15.11
CA PHE A 8 11.35 1.96 14.89
C PHE A 8 11.29 0.65 14.12
N ASN A 9 10.78 -0.35 14.80
CA ASN A 9 10.51 -1.63 14.19
C ASN A 9 9.04 -1.66 13.70
N PRO A 10 8.77 -1.71 12.38
CA PRO A 10 7.42 -1.82 11.84
C PRO A 10 6.68 -3.06 12.37
N TYR A 11 7.39 -4.08 12.86
CA TYR A 11 6.77 -5.26 13.47
C TYR A 11 6.06 -4.99 14.79
N ASP A 12 6.29 -3.85 15.44
CA ASP A 12 5.62 -3.49 16.70
C ASP A 12 4.22 -2.89 16.47
N ILE A 13 3.84 -2.63 15.21
CA ILE A 13 2.49 -2.16 14.88
C ILE A 13 1.49 -3.27 15.22
N ALA A 14 0.52 -2.93 16.05
CA ALA A 14 -0.66 -3.74 16.30
C ALA A 14 -1.86 -2.82 16.52
N ILE A 15 -2.63 -2.56 15.46
CA ILE A 15 -3.74 -1.60 15.49
C ILE A 15 -5.08 -2.27 15.22
N SER A 16 -6.13 -1.71 15.80
CA SER A 16 -7.52 -2.15 15.58
C SER A 16 -8.04 -1.74 14.20
N HIS A 17 -9.13 -2.38 13.75
CA HIS A 17 -9.81 -1.99 12.51
C HIS A 17 -10.20 -0.50 12.46
N GLY A 18 -10.68 0.07 13.57
CA GLY A 18 -11.01 1.50 13.63
C GLY A 18 -9.80 2.41 13.40
N GLN A 19 -8.63 2.00 13.91
CA GLN A 19 -7.36 2.70 13.69
C GLN A 19 -6.86 2.53 12.25
N VAL A 20 -7.02 1.35 11.62
CA VAL A 20 -6.71 1.16 10.19
C VAL A 20 -7.50 2.14 9.33
N LEU A 21 -8.80 2.23 9.57
CA LEU A 21 -9.64 3.19 8.87
C LEU A 21 -9.12 4.61 9.10
N TRP A 22 -8.71 4.96 10.33
CA TRP A 22 -8.19 6.30 10.65
C TRP A 22 -6.90 6.61 9.88
N VAL A 23 -5.98 5.63 9.79
CA VAL A 23 -4.75 5.76 9.02
C VAL A 23 -5.07 6.02 7.55
N ILE A 24 -5.87 5.18 6.90
CA ILE A 24 -6.17 5.30 5.45
C ILE A 24 -6.84 6.65 5.11
N ASP A 25 -7.76 7.08 5.96
CA ASP A 25 -8.48 8.36 5.84
C ASP A 25 -7.51 9.54 6.01
N THR A 26 -6.64 9.50 7.02
CA THR A 26 -5.64 10.54 7.28
C THR A 26 -4.57 10.62 6.18
N MET A 27 -4.25 9.49 5.54
CA MET A 27 -3.37 9.45 4.37
C MET A 27 -3.99 10.09 3.12
N ASN A 28 -5.29 10.41 3.14
CA ASN A 28 -6.04 10.95 1.99
C ASN A 28 -5.95 10.07 0.74
N ILE A 29 -5.88 8.74 0.91
CA ILE A 29 -5.81 7.79 -0.23
C ILE A 29 -7.11 7.81 -1.05
N VAL A 30 -8.26 7.95 -0.38
CA VAL A 30 -9.58 7.96 -1.00
C VAL A 30 -10.40 9.14 -0.49
N THR A 31 -10.31 10.29 -1.16
CA THR A 31 -10.96 11.53 -0.72
C THR A 31 -12.47 11.59 -1.02
N TRP A 32 -12.98 10.70 -1.88
CA TRP A 32 -14.40 10.67 -2.29
C TRP A 32 -15.27 9.72 -1.46
N LEU A 33 -14.67 8.92 -0.56
CA LEU A 33 -15.43 7.96 0.25
C LEU A 33 -15.76 8.56 1.60
N SER A 34 -17.04 8.45 2.00
CA SER A 34 -17.41 8.67 3.40
C SER A 34 -16.73 7.63 4.30
N ARG A 35 -16.60 7.95 5.58
CA ARG A 35 -16.08 7.03 6.59
C ARG A 35 -16.79 5.67 6.63
N ALA A 36 -18.11 5.68 6.49
CA ALA A 36 -18.93 4.46 6.46
C ALA A 36 -18.70 3.65 5.18
N SER A 37 -18.51 4.33 4.04
CA SER A 37 -18.16 3.69 2.77
C SER A 37 -16.78 3.04 2.84
N LEU A 38 -15.79 3.73 3.43
CA LEU A 38 -14.46 3.18 3.65
C LEU A 38 -14.51 1.92 4.53
N ASP A 39 -15.21 1.98 5.66
CA ASP A 39 -15.44 0.81 6.54
C ASP A 39 -16.07 -0.37 5.78
N SER A 40 -17.09 -0.11 4.96
CA SER A 40 -17.73 -1.12 4.13
C SER A 40 -16.76 -1.76 3.14
N VAL A 41 -15.91 -0.96 2.47
CA VAL A 41 -14.93 -1.44 1.49
C VAL A 41 -13.85 -2.29 2.16
N ILE A 42 -13.27 -1.85 3.28
CA ILE A 42 -12.26 -2.64 4.01
C ILE A 42 -12.86 -3.96 4.54
N LYS A 43 -14.11 -3.94 5.04
CA LYS A 43 -14.82 -5.17 5.41
C LYS A 43 -14.99 -6.12 4.23
N LYS A 44 -15.33 -5.60 3.04
CA LYS A 44 -15.44 -6.41 1.81
C LYS A 44 -14.09 -7.01 1.41
N PHE A 45 -12.99 -6.27 1.51
CA PHE A 45 -11.65 -6.80 1.27
C PHE A 45 -11.30 -7.92 2.25
N ARG A 46 -11.60 -7.75 3.55
CA ARG A 46 -11.36 -8.79 4.56
C ARG A 46 -12.15 -10.07 4.28
N LEU A 47 -13.41 -9.95 3.85
CA LEU A 47 -14.20 -11.11 3.41
C LEU A 47 -13.58 -11.86 2.22
N LYS A 48 -12.74 -11.17 1.44
CA LYS A 48 -11.97 -11.72 0.32
C LYS A 48 -10.52 -12.03 0.68
N LYS A 49 -10.22 -12.18 1.99
CA LYS A 49 -8.89 -12.50 2.51
C LYS A 49 -7.82 -11.45 2.19
N VAL A 50 -8.20 -10.16 2.17
CA VAL A 50 -7.28 -9.03 2.06
C VAL A 50 -7.52 -8.09 3.25
N PRO A 51 -6.67 -8.10 4.28
CA PRO A 51 -5.59 -9.06 4.54
C PRO A 51 -6.11 -10.46 4.92
N ASP A 52 -5.26 -11.49 4.74
CA ASP A 52 -5.57 -12.88 5.12
C ASP A 52 -5.17 -13.18 6.57
N PHE A 53 -6.08 -12.87 7.50
CA PHE A 53 -5.88 -13.09 8.93
C PHE A 53 -5.72 -14.57 9.33
N ALA A 54 -6.31 -15.49 8.57
CA ALA A 54 -6.23 -16.92 8.87
C ALA A 54 -4.77 -17.42 8.75
N ARG A 55 -4.01 -16.86 7.80
CA ARG A 55 -2.59 -17.20 7.60
C ARG A 55 -1.68 -16.83 8.76
N ILE A 56 -2.09 -15.85 9.58
CA ILE A 56 -1.33 -15.41 10.76
C ILE A 56 -1.94 -15.93 12.07
N GLY A 57 -2.78 -16.98 11.98
CA GLY A 57 -3.36 -17.63 13.15
C GLY A 57 -4.45 -16.83 13.86
N GLN A 58 -4.89 -15.70 13.30
CA GLN A 58 -6.00 -14.94 13.84
C GLN A 58 -7.32 -15.49 13.30
N SER A 59 -8.18 -15.92 14.21
CA SER A 59 -9.54 -16.35 13.91
C SER A 59 -10.53 -15.49 14.68
N GLY A 60 -11.52 -14.96 13.99
CA GLY A 60 -12.47 -14.02 14.54
C GLY A 60 -13.70 -13.89 13.65
N ARG A 61 -14.84 -13.51 14.23
CA ARG A 61 -16.09 -13.30 13.48
C ARG A 61 -16.35 -11.81 13.24
N ALA A 62 -15.80 -10.92 14.08
CA ALA A 62 -16.00 -9.49 14.00
C ALA A 62 -14.68 -8.74 13.74
N GLY A 63 -14.77 -7.56 13.13
CA GLY A 63 -13.60 -6.72 12.84
C GLY A 63 -12.83 -6.26 14.09
N SER A 64 -13.45 -6.33 15.27
CA SER A 64 -12.88 -6.05 16.57
C SER A 64 -11.95 -7.13 17.11
N ASP A 65 -11.97 -8.31 16.48
CA ASP A 65 -11.25 -9.51 16.93
C ASP A 65 -9.86 -9.59 16.29
N PHE A 66 -9.59 -8.72 15.31
CA PHE A 66 -8.37 -8.72 14.53
C PHE A 66 -7.48 -7.54 14.89
N LEU A 67 -6.20 -7.83 15.12
CA LEU A 67 -5.13 -6.85 15.22
C LEU A 67 -4.36 -6.83 13.91
N TYR A 68 -4.23 -5.65 13.33
CA TYR A 68 -3.52 -5.43 12.07
C TYR A 68 -2.07 -5.11 12.41
N GLY A 69 -1.17 -6.01 11.99
CA GLY A 69 0.25 -5.72 11.94
C GLY A 69 0.61 -4.79 10.78
N PHE A 70 1.89 -4.48 10.63
CA PHE A 70 2.37 -3.67 9.51
C PHE A 70 1.96 -4.25 8.14
N ASN A 71 2.13 -5.56 7.94
CA ASN A 71 1.77 -6.20 6.68
C ASN A 71 0.27 -6.11 6.39
N GLU A 72 -0.57 -6.35 7.40
CA GLU A 72 -2.03 -6.31 7.28
C GLU A 72 -2.56 -4.88 7.05
N LEU A 73 -1.92 -3.89 7.68
CA LEU A 73 -2.16 -2.48 7.41
C LEU A 73 -1.78 -2.14 5.96
N MET A 74 -0.61 -2.58 5.51
CA MET A 74 -0.14 -2.33 4.15
C MET A 74 -1.00 -3.01 3.09
N ASP A 75 -1.52 -4.20 3.37
CA ASP A 75 -2.52 -4.86 2.50
C ASP A 75 -3.76 -3.97 2.32
N CYS A 76 -4.27 -3.35 3.40
CA CYS A 76 -5.39 -2.42 3.31
C CYS A 76 -5.02 -1.14 2.54
N VAL A 77 -3.88 -0.53 2.88
CA VAL A 77 -3.40 0.73 2.29
C VAL A 77 -3.19 0.59 0.79
N LEU A 78 -2.49 -0.46 0.36
CA LEU A 78 -2.23 -0.71 -1.04
C LEU A 78 -3.51 -1.08 -1.80
N ALA A 79 -4.37 -1.94 -1.23
CA ALA A 79 -5.64 -2.28 -1.88
C ALA A 79 -6.51 -1.04 -2.13
N MET A 80 -6.58 -0.14 -1.14
CA MET A 80 -7.30 1.13 -1.29
C MET A 80 -6.64 2.06 -2.30
N LYS A 81 -5.30 2.11 -2.34
CA LYS A 81 -4.58 2.90 -3.35
C LYS A 81 -4.85 2.39 -4.76
N LEU A 82 -4.85 1.07 -4.98
CA LEU A 82 -5.15 0.50 -6.30
C LEU A 82 -6.59 0.78 -6.73
N VAL A 83 -7.57 0.65 -5.82
CA VAL A 83 -8.96 1.07 -6.11
C VAL A 83 -9.02 2.56 -6.42
N SER A 84 -8.27 3.37 -5.68
CA SER A 84 -8.19 4.81 -5.90
C SER A 84 -7.63 5.15 -7.28
N ASP A 85 -6.69 4.36 -7.78
CA ASP A 85 -6.08 4.52 -9.09
C ASP A 85 -6.96 3.96 -10.22
N GLY A 86 -8.17 3.51 -9.90
CA GLY A 86 -9.18 3.10 -10.88
C GLY A 86 -9.27 1.59 -11.11
N LEU A 87 -8.53 0.77 -10.35
CA LEU A 87 -8.66 -0.68 -10.49
C LEU A 87 -9.98 -1.18 -9.93
N ALA A 88 -10.65 -2.03 -10.72
CA ALA A 88 -11.83 -2.74 -10.27
C ALA A 88 -11.49 -3.60 -9.03
N PHE A 89 -12.39 -3.59 -8.04
CA PHE A 89 -12.26 -4.32 -6.78
C PHE A 89 -11.82 -5.79 -6.98
N ARG A 90 -12.41 -6.50 -7.95
CA ARG A 90 -12.07 -7.90 -8.26
C ARG A 90 -10.60 -8.08 -8.71
N HIS A 91 -10.06 -7.11 -9.45
CA HIS A 91 -8.68 -7.15 -9.93
C HIS A 91 -7.72 -6.90 -8.77
N VAL A 92 -8.05 -5.94 -7.90
CA VAL A 92 -7.28 -5.71 -6.66
C VAL A 92 -7.24 -6.97 -5.81
N VAL A 93 -8.40 -7.60 -5.55
CA VAL A 93 -8.43 -8.88 -4.81
C VAL A 93 -7.55 -9.94 -5.48
N SER A 94 -7.62 -10.07 -6.81
CA SER A 94 -6.79 -11.03 -7.55
C SER A 94 -5.29 -10.78 -7.36
N ILE A 95 -4.84 -9.52 -7.49
CA ILE A 95 -3.44 -9.14 -7.30
C ILE A 95 -2.98 -9.45 -5.87
N MET A 96 -3.74 -8.99 -4.88
CA MET A 96 -3.35 -9.06 -3.47
C MET A 96 -3.33 -10.50 -2.94
N THR A 97 -4.15 -11.40 -3.50
CA THR A 97 -4.26 -12.79 -3.03
C THR A 97 -3.35 -13.78 -3.76
N HIS A 98 -2.95 -13.50 -5.01
CA HIS A 98 -2.08 -14.40 -5.77
C HIS A 98 -0.64 -14.40 -5.23
N ASP A 99 -0.09 -13.21 -4.96
CA ASP A 99 1.33 -13.02 -4.60
C ASP A 99 1.53 -12.47 -3.18
N HIS A 100 0.66 -12.88 -2.26
CA HIS A 100 0.57 -12.30 -0.92
C HIS A 100 1.91 -12.25 -0.16
N GLU A 101 2.73 -13.31 -0.21
CA GLU A 101 4.03 -13.32 0.49
C GLU A 101 5.07 -12.42 -0.19
N ALA A 102 5.17 -12.48 -1.52
CA ALA A 102 6.06 -11.61 -2.29
C ALA A 102 5.72 -10.12 -2.07
N LEU A 103 4.42 -9.82 -2.01
CA LEU A 103 3.92 -8.48 -1.74
C LEU A 103 4.33 -7.98 -0.34
N ARG A 104 4.21 -8.82 0.68
CA ARG A 104 4.64 -8.49 2.05
C ARG A 104 6.15 -8.28 2.17
N GLN A 105 6.93 -9.05 1.42
CA GLN A 105 8.38 -8.80 1.31
C GLN A 105 8.65 -7.43 0.68
N CYS A 106 7.88 -7.04 -0.34
CA CYS A 106 7.97 -5.72 -0.95
C CYS A 106 7.67 -4.60 0.07
N TYR A 107 6.64 -4.74 0.91
CA TYR A 107 6.33 -3.73 1.93
C TYR A 107 7.48 -3.50 2.89
N ARG A 108 8.07 -4.59 3.40
CA ARG A 108 9.18 -4.54 4.35
C ARG A 108 10.41 -3.89 3.73
N ARG A 109 10.78 -4.31 2.52
CA ARG A 109 11.92 -3.74 1.79
C ARG A 109 11.71 -2.26 1.47
N ALA A 110 10.50 -1.87 1.04
CA ALA A 110 10.15 -0.47 0.80
C ALA A 110 10.24 0.38 2.07
N PHE A 111 9.79 -0.16 3.21
CA PHE A 111 9.92 0.52 4.50
C PHE A 111 11.39 0.73 4.92
N PHE A 112 12.24 -0.28 4.71
CA PHE A 112 13.65 -0.26 5.07
C PHE A 112 14.58 0.22 3.94
N GLU A 113 14.07 0.84 2.88
CA GLU A 113 14.85 1.16 1.68
C GLU A 113 16.06 2.07 1.95
N ALA A 114 15.97 2.91 2.98
CA ALA A 114 17.06 3.81 3.36
C ALA A 114 18.32 3.02 3.78
N GLN A 115 18.12 1.78 4.26
CA GLN A 115 19.20 0.87 4.63
C GLN A 115 19.76 0.09 3.43
N SER A 116 18.96 -0.14 2.37
CA SER A 116 19.38 -0.92 1.20
C SER A 116 19.99 -0.07 0.08
N GLY A 117 19.72 1.24 0.05
CA GLY A 117 20.17 2.15 -1.02
C GLY A 117 19.41 2.00 -2.33
N GLU A 118 18.51 1.01 -2.47
CA GLU A 118 17.75 0.76 -3.70
C GLU A 118 16.78 1.91 -4.05
N GLY A 119 16.34 2.66 -3.04
CA GLY A 119 15.48 3.85 -3.16
C GLY A 119 16.24 5.18 -3.16
N ALA A 120 17.55 5.17 -3.44
CA ALA A 120 18.40 6.36 -3.38
C ALA A 120 17.88 7.52 -4.25
N LEU A 121 18.22 8.75 -3.87
CA LEU A 121 17.81 9.98 -4.55
C LEU A 121 18.31 9.99 -6.01
N LEU A 122 17.37 10.14 -6.94
CA LEU A 122 17.61 10.46 -8.33
C LEU A 122 17.31 11.95 -8.55
N GLU A 123 18.29 12.70 -9.05
CA GLU A 123 18.10 14.08 -9.49
C GLU A 123 18.03 14.14 -11.01
N VAL A 124 16.93 14.67 -11.53
CA VAL A 124 16.74 14.97 -12.96
C VAL A 124 16.87 16.47 -13.15
N ILE A 125 17.79 16.88 -14.02
CA ILE A 125 18.04 18.30 -14.34
C ILE A 125 17.57 18.54 -15.78
N ALA A 126 16.59 19.42 -15.94
CA ALA A 126 16.10 19.84 -17.24
C ALA A 126 17.10 20.79 -17.93
N ALA A 127 17.00 20.92 -19.26
CA ALA A 127 17.87 21.80 -20.04
C ALA A 127 17.78 23.28 -19.63
N ASP A 128 16.66 23.71 -19.05
CA ASP A 128 16.44 25.05 -18.50
C ASP A 128 16.92 25.22 -17.04
N GLY A 129 17.61 24.21 -16.48
CA GLY A 129 18.17 24.24 -15.14
C GLY A 129 17.18 23.87 -14.02
N ARG A 130 15.90 23.58 -14.31
CA ARG A 130 14.96 23.07 -13.31
C ARG A 130 15.40 21.70 -12.81
N LYS A 131 15.27 21.46 -11.50
CA LYS A 131 15.63 20.20 -10.86
C LYS A 131 14.39 19.50 -10.30
N VAL A 132 14.31 18.20 -10.51
CA VAL A 132 13.31 17.33 -9.88
C VAL A 132 14.05 16.22 -9.16
N SER A 133 13.68 16.01 -7.90
CA SER A 133 14.20 14.94 -7.06
C SER A 133 13.16 13.83 -6.95
N ILE A 134 13.58 12.60 -7.26
CA ILE A 134 12.74 11.41 -7.19
C ILE A 134 13.48 10.41 -6.30
N SER A 135 12.80 9.91 -5.28
CA SER A 135 13.39 8.90 -4.39
C SER A 135 12.36 7.83 -4.03
N GLY A 136 12.88 6.80 -3.39
CA GLY A 136 12.16 5.67 -2.87
C GLY A 136 11.86 4.58 -3.89
N LEU A 137 11.29 3.50 -3.39
CA LEU A 137 10.90 2.31 -4.13
C LEU A 137 9.43 2.39 -4.52
N TYR A 138 9.18 1.86 -5.70
CA TYR A 138 7.87 1.79 -6.31
C TYR A 138 7.52 0.32 -6.52
N ILE A 139 6.23 0.01 -6.48
CA ILE A 139 5.74 -1.32 -6.83
C ILE A 139 5.09 -1.27 -8.21
N ASP A 140 5.52 -2.21 -9.05
CA ASP A 140 4.97 -2.47 -10.37
C ASP A 140 4.46 -3.91 -10.41
N PHE A 141 3.19 -4.07 -10.77
CA PHE A 141 2.54 -5.39 -10.90
C PHE A 141 2.60 -5.94 -12.32
N MET A 142 3.16 -5.16 -13.26
CA MET A 142 3.23 -5.49 -14.68
C MET A 142 1.90 -6.01 -15.24
N VAL A 143 0.83 -5.26 -14.94
CA VAL A 143 -0.54 -5.67 -15.25
C VAL A 143 -0.84 -5.45 -16.72
N ASN A 144 -1.52 -6.45 -17.31
CA ASN A 144 -2.16 -6.36 -18.61
C ASN A 144 -3.62 -6.85 -18.49
N ILE A 145 -4.54 -6.23 -19.23
CA ILE A 145 -5.93 -6.67 -19.31
C ILE A 145 -6.15 -7.20 -20.72
N THR A 146 -6.53 -8.47 -20.82
CA THR A 146 -6.85 -9.09 -22.11
C THR A 146 -8.11 -8.46 -22.73
N LYS A 147 -8.33 -8.68 -24.02
CA LYS A 147 -9.59 -8.27 -24.69
C LYS A 147 -10.86 -8.84 -24.03
N SER A 148 -10.74 -9.99 -23.33
CA SER A 148 -11.83 -10.60 -22.55
C SER A 148 -12.02 -10.00 -21.16
N GLY A 149 -11.24 -9.00 -20.77
CA GLY A 149 -11.29 -8.36 -19.45
C GLY A 149 -10.60 -9.16 -18.34
N MET A 150 -9.79 -10.15 -18.69
CA MET A 150 -9.00 -10.93 -17.73
C MET A 150 -7.73 -10.19 -17.35
N LEU A 151 -7.43 -10.15 -16.05
CA LEU A 151 -6.21 -9.58 -15.51
C LEU A 151 -5.05 -10.58 -15.63
N LEU A 152 -3.97 -10.15 -16.26
CA LEU A 152 -2.69 -10.85 -16.28
C LEU A 152 -1.67 -10.01 -15.50
N THR A 153 -0.89 -10.66 -14.65
CA THR A 153 0.19 -10.05 -13.86
C THR A 153 1.36 -11.03 -13.80
N THR A 154 2.58 -10.51 -13.78
CA THR A 154 3.79 -11.31 -13.51
C THR A 154 4.18 -11.28 -12.03
N GLY A 155 3.30 -10.74 -11.18
CA GLY A 155 3.52 -10.53 -9.76
C GLY A 155 4.14 -9.18 -9.41
N PRO A 156 4.20 -8.86 -8.10
CA PRO A 156 4.72 -7.60 -7.60
C PRO A 156 6.24 -7.52 -7.74
N MET A 157 6.73 -6.42 -8.29
CA MET A 157 8.14 -6.12 -8.40
C MET A 157 8.44 -4.75 -7.81
N LEU A 158 9.41 -4.70 -6.90
CA LEU A 158 9.99 -3.45 -6.44
C LEU A 158 10.96 -2.90 -7.47
N ILE A 159 10.79 -1.62 -7.80
CA ILE A 159 11.64 -0.90 -8.73
C ILE A 159 12.15 0.41 -8.11
N GLY A 160 13.39 0.77 -8.46
CA GLY A 160 13.98 2.05 -8.08
C GLY A 160 13.45 3.24 -8.90
N PRO A 161 13.85 4.47 -8.54
CA PRO A 161 13.28 5.69 -9.11
C PRO A 161 13.53 5.86 -10.60
N TRP A 162 14.68 5.42 -11.13
CA TRP A 162 14.96 5.49 -12.56
C TRP A 162 13.99 4.64 -13.39
N ARG A 163 13.82 3.36 -13.00
CA ARG A 163 12.89 2.45 -13.68
C ARG A 163 11.43 2.88 -13.52
N ALA A 164 11.07 3.47 -12.38
CA ALA A 164 9.75 4.08 -12.20
C ALA A 164 9.52 5.27 -13.16
N LEU A 165 10.54 6.11 -13.37
CA LEU A 165 10.49 7.19 -14.34
C LEU A 165 10.37 6.66 -15.79
N GLU A 166 11.14 5.64 -16.16
CA GLU A 166 11.02 4.96 -17.46
C GLU A 166 9.61 4.41 -17.68
N ARG A 167 9.00 3.82 -16.64
CA ARG A 167 7.61 3.34 -16.70
C ARG A 167 6.61 4.45 -16.91
N TYR A 168 6.80 5.58 -16.24
CA TYR A 168 5.88 6.73 -16.33
C TYR A 168 6.01 7.47 -17.66
N MET A 169 7.24 7.62 -18.16
CA MET A 169 7.55 8.37 -19.38
C MET A 169 7.55 7.53 -20.66
N GLY A 170 7.60 6.21 -20.54
CA GLY A 170 7.58 5.30 -21.67
C GLY A 170 6.32 5.46 -22.51
N SER A 171 6.48 5.56 -23.83
CA SER A 171 5.37 5.56 -24.80
C SER A 171 4.76 4.16 -24.87
N TYR A 172 3.93 3.79 -23.91
CA TYR A 172 3.25 2.50 -23.94
C TYR A 172 1.93 2.62 -24.70
N MET A 173 1.91 2.03 -25.89
CA MET A 173 0.75 1.86 -26.78
C MET A 173 -0.40 1.02 -26.17
N ASN A 174 -0.26 0.53 -24.93
CA ASN A 174 -1.29 -0.20 -24.21
C ASN A 174 -1.47 0.42 -22.83
N PHE A 175 -2.68 0.88 -22.54
CA PHE A 175 -3.12 1.41 -21.26
C PHE A 175 -2.72 0.48 -20.11
N HIS A 176 -1.66 0.82 -19.37
CA HIS A 176 -1.40 0.19 -18.08
C HIS A 176 -2.48 0.71 -17.11
N PRO A 177 -3.42 -0.13 -16.66
CA PRO A 177 -4.51 0.33 -15.80
C PRO A 177 -4.00 0.71 -14.39
N THR A 178 -2.79 0.26 -14.02
CA THR A 178 -2.10 0.62 -12.78
C THR A 178 -0.88 1.46 -13.11
N GLY A 179 -0.82 2.70 -12.61
CA GLY A 179 0.46 3.40 -12.52
C GLY A 179 1.43 2.68 -11.56
N VAL A 180 2.70 3.09 -11.56
CA VAL A 180 3.66 2.67 -10.53
C VAL A 180 3.26 3.29 -9.18
N VAL A 181 3.10 2.49 -8.14
CA VAL A 181 2.71 2.99 -6.81
C VAL A 181 3.97 3.24 -5.99
N ARG A 182 4.14 4.46 -5.46
CA ARG A 182 5.29 4.82 -4.61
C ARG A 182 5.18 4.15 -3.23
N LEU A 183 5.61 2.90 -3.14
CA LEU A 183 5.36 2.02 -2.00
C LEU A 183 6.08 2.49 -0.74
N SER A 184 7.28 3.03 -0.85
CA SER A 184 8.04 3.48 0.33
C SER A 184 7.36 4.65 1.04
N GLN A 185 6.84 5.60 0.28
CA GLN A 185 6.06 6.70 0.85
C GLN A 185 4.81 6.18 1.57
N LEU A 186 4.09 5.22 0.97
CA LEU A 186 2.93 4.61 1.62
C LEU A 186 3.33 3.86 2.89
N ALA A 187 4.40 3.07 2.85
CA ALA A 187 4.87 2.27 3.97
C ALA A 187 5.32 3.15 5.14
N THR A 188 6.16 4.15 4.88
CA THR A 188 6.63 5.08 5.90
C THR A 188 5.48 5.86 6.51
N GLU A 189 4.58 6.39 5.69
CA GLU A 189 3.48 7.21 6.18
C GLU A 189 2.43 6.38 6.94
N ALA A 190 2.08 5.19 6.44
CA ALA A 190 1.17 4.28 7.13
C ALA A 190 1.72 3.87 8.51
N ALA A 191 3.00 3.51 8.58
CA ALA A 191 3.64 3.15 9.84
C ALA A 191 3.69 4.33 10.82
N ARG A 192 4.09 5.52 10.33
CA ARG A 192 4.13 6.76 11.12
C ARG A 192 2.75 7.13 11.68
N LEU A 193 1.70 6.96 10.89
CA LEU A 193 0.32 7.25 11.32
C LEU A 193 -0.23 6.17 12.24
N ALA A 194 0.08 4.90 12.01
CA ALA A 194 -0.34 3.80 12.89
C ALA A 194 0.10 4.03 14.35
N LEU A 195 1.32 4.52 14.56
CA LEU A 195 1.83 4.90 15.87
C LEU A 195 1.09 6.05 16.55
N LYS A 196 0.54 6.96 15.74
CA LYS A 196 -0.22 8.13 16.22
C LYS A 196 -1.73 7.87 16.25
N ALA A 197 -2.17 6.68 15.86
CA ALA A 197 -3.58 6.41 15.70
C ALA A 197 -4.28 6.45 17.07
N PRO A 198 -5.32 7.29 17.24
CA PRO A 198 -5.96 7.46 18.53
C PRO A 198 -6.57 6.15 18.99
N THR A 199 -6.60 5.93 20.31
CA THR A 199 -7.30 4.78 20.89
C THR A 199 -8.78 4.91 20.59
N VAL A 200 -9.29 4.08 19.67
CA VAL A 200 -10.71 4.09 19.32
C VAL A 200 -11.48 3.39 20.44
N LYS A 201 -12.04 4.18 21.37
CA LYS A 201 -12.93 3.66 22.42
C LYS A 201 -14.15 3.03 21.77
N ARG A 202 -14.40 1.75 22.05
CA ARG A 202 -15.61 1.05 21.61
C ARG A 202 -16.82 1.78 22.19
N GLY A 203 -17.79 2.13 21.36
CA GLY A 203 -19.13 2.50 21.84
C GLY A 203 -19.65 1.36 22.72
N ARG A 204 -20.13 1.70 23.91
CA ARG A 204 -20.77 0.75 24.84
C ARG A 204 -21.92 0.11 24.06
N LYS A 205 -21.94 -1.22 23.94
CA LYS A 205 -23.16 -1.92 23.51
C LYS A 205 -24.20 -1.66 24.60
N SER A 206 -25.14 -0.76 24.33
CA SER A 206 -26.41 -0.67 25.05
C SER A 206 -27.31 -1.80 24.59
#